data_AF-A0A7W0Q8J7-F1
#
_entry.id   AF-A0A7W0Q8J7-F1
#
_cell.length_a   1.000
_cell.length_b   1.000
_cell.length_c   1.000
_cell.angle_alpha   90.00
_cell.angle_beta   90.00
_cell.angle_gamma   90.00
#
_symmetry.space_group_name_H-M   'P 1'
#
loop_
_entity.id
_entity.type
_entity.pdbx_description
1 polymer ?
#
loop_
_entity_poly.entity_id
_entity_poly.type
_entity_poly.pdbx_seq_one_letter_code
_entity_poly.pdbx_strand_id
1 'polypeptide(L)'
;MSEQRVRVRAMMVFSNHRLGPAVELMVSGPVATTMLRQTAAAASTAASSRWEHELVRWLEDRASRVDDATGVTDVSEIAWSPEYFDRQRHFVLDAIARAAGGSSHSRVLLRWAQLIAAHPRDSVQFGRRWVWQPSV
;
A
#
# COMPACT_ATOMS: atom_id res chain seq x y z
N MET A 1 36.50 -7.43 -17.31
CA MET A 1 35.37 -8.27 -17.76
C MET A 1 34.17 -7.87 -16.93
N SER A 2 33.35 -6.97 -17.49
CA SER A 2 32.24 -6.35 -16.79
C SER A 2 31.13 -7.37 -16.60
N GLU A 3 30.88 -7.80 -15.36
CA GLU A 3 29.63 -8.46 -14.99
C GLU A 3 28.50 -7.48 -15.21
N GLN A 4 28.01 -7.43 -16.44
CA GLN A 4 26.74 -6.82 -16.79
C GLN A 4 25.67 -7.75 -16.22
N ARG A 5 25.55 -7.76 -14.88
CA ARG A 5 24.43 -8.37 -14.18
C ARG A 5 23.21 -7.72 -14.80
N VAL A 6 22.45 -8.50 -15.55
CA VAL A 6 21.10 -8.17 -15.94
C VAL A 6 20.39 -7.86 -14.63
N ARG A 7 20.32 -6.57 -14.26
CA ARG A 7 19.48 -6.13 -13.15
C ARG A 7 18.09 -6.47 -13.62
N VAL A 8 17.58 -7.63 -13.22
CA VAL A 8 16.15 -7.92 -13.24
C VAL A 8 15.54 -6.70 -12.57
N ARG A 9 14.83 -5.87 -13.34
CA ARG A 9 14.13 -4.73 -12.76
C ARG A 9 13.24 -5.32 -11.67
N ALA A 10 13.44 -4.92 -10.42
CA ALA A 10 12.58 -5.37 -9.34
C ALA A 10 11.12 -5.14 -9.77
N MET A 11 10.29 -6.16 -9.67
CA MET A 11 8.86 -6.09 -9.99
C MET A 11 8.10 -6.19 -8.67
N MET A 12 7.14 -5.30 -8.50
CA MET A 12 6.26 -5.27 -7.33
C MET A 12 4.86 -5.65 -7.77
N VAL A 13 4.24 -6.55 -7.02
CA VAL A 13 2.85 -6.94 -7.20
C VAL A 13 2.03 -6.32 -6.08
N PHE A 14 1.05 -5.51 -6.44
CA PHE A 14 0.00 -5.05 -5.53
C PHE A 14 -1.21 -5.95 -5.73
N SER A 15 -1.68 -6.62 -4.68
CA SER A 15 -2.73 -7.63 -4.81
C SER A 15 -3.86 -7.42 -3.82
N ASN A 16 -5.01 -8.02 -4.10
CA ASN A 16 -6.05 -8.23 -3.10
C ASN A 16 -6.52 -9.69 -3.20
N HIS A 17 -5.83 -10.57 -2.49
CA HIS A 17 -6.08 -12.02 -2.58
C HIS A 17 -7.51 -12.43 -2.18
N ARG A 18 -8.24 -11.56 -1.46
CA ARG A 18 -9.64 -11.80 -1.08
C ARG A 18 -10.60 -11.75 -2.27
N LEU A 19 -10.18 -11.12 -3.38
CA LEU A 19 -10.95 -11.06 -4.62
C LEU A 19 -10.59 -12.19 -5.61
N GLY A 20 -9.71 -13.10 -5.20
CA GLY A 20 -9.18 -14.18 -6.02
C GLY A 20 -7.84 -13.84 -6.68
N PRO A 21 -7.17 -14.85 -7.28
CA PRO A 21 -5.79 -14.75 -7.77
C PRO A 21 -5.62 -13.86 -9.02
N ALA A 22 -6.71 -13.44 -9.64
CA ALA A 22 -6.67 -12.63 -10.87
C ALA A 22 -6.60 -11.11 -10.62
N VAL A 23 -6.64 -10.68 -9.35
CA VAL A 23 -6.80 -9.27 -8.98
C VAL A 23 -5.48 -8.72 -8.45
N GLU A 24 -4.55 -8.55 -9.40
CA GLU A 24 -3.17 -8.11 -9.18
C GLU A 24 -2.81 -6.93 -10.10
N LEU A 25 -1.96 -6.04 -9.59
CA LEU A 25 -1.35 -4.93 -10.29
C LEU A 25 0.16 -5.10 -10.21
N MET A 26 0.77 -5.44 -11.34
CA MET A 26 2.21 -5.61 -11.44
C MET A 26 2.86 -4.35 -12.01
N VAL A 27 3.87 -3.83 -11.32
CA VAL A 27 4.58 -2.60 -11.70
C VAL A 27 6.09 -2.77 -11.50
N SER A 28 6.87 -1.92 -12.16
CA SER A 28 8.31 -1.87 -11.89
C SER A 28 8.61 -1.26 -10.52
N GLY A 29 9.76 -1.60 -9.96
CA GLY A 29 10.23 -1.09 -8.67
C GLY A 29 10.21 0.44 -8.59
N PRO A 30 10.77 1.19 -9.56
CA PRO A 30 10.71 2.65 -9.55
C PRO A 30 9.28 3.19 -9.51
N VAL A 31 8.34 2.57 -10.22
CA VAL A 31 6.92 2.97 -10.21
C VAL A 31 6.29 2.68 -8.85
N ALA A 32 6.56 1.51 -8.26
CA ALA A 32 6.09 1.15 -6.92
C ALA A 32 6.63 2.11 -5.85
N THR A 33 7.93 2.38 -5.85
CA THR A 33 8.57 3.32 -4.92
C THR A 33 7.95 4.70 -5.01
N THR A 34 7.77 5.23 -6.22
CA THR A 34 7.14 6.55 -6.43
C THR A 34 5.68 6.56 -5.95
N MET A 35 4.89 5.54 -6.32
CA MET A 35 3.49 5.42 -5.89
C MET A 35 3.36 5.38 -4.36
N LEU A 36 4.16 4.55 -3.69
CA LEU A 36 4.13 4.40 -2.23
C LEU A 36 4.53 5.70 -1.54
N ARG A 37 5.61 6.36 -1.99
CA ARG A 37 6.07 7.64 -1.42
C ARG A 37 5.07 8.78 -1.64
N GLN A 38 4.48 8.87 -2.83
CA GLN A 38 3.48 9.90 -3.12
C GLN A 38 2.22 9.70 -2.27
N THR A 39 1.80 8.45 -2.09
CA THR A 39 0.67 8.12 -1.21
C THR A 39 0.99 8.43 0.25
N ALA A 40 2.19 8.07 0.72
CA ALA A 40 2.65 8.39 2.06
C ALA A 40 2.67 9.91 2.32
N ALA A 41 3.21 10.70 1.38
CA ALA A 41 3.22 12.15 1.47
C ALA A 41 1.81 12.77 1.47
N ALA A 42 0.90 12.26 0.63
CA ALA A 42 -0.48 12.74 0.60
C ALA A 42 -1.31 12.30 1.82
N ALA A 43 -0.95 11.19 2.46
CA ALA A 43 -1.52 10.73 3.71
C ALA A 43 -0.98 11.54 4.90
N SER A 44 0.32 11.83 4.93
CA SER A 44 0.97 12.51 6.06
C SER A 44 0.41 13.91 6.29
N THR A 45 0.05 14.66 5.23
CA THR A 45 -0.57 15.98 5.35
C THR A 45 -1.96 15.97 6.00
N ALA A 46 -2.61 14.80 6.05
CA ALA A 46 -3.96 14.62 6.59
C ALA A 46 -3.99 13.71 7.83
N ALA A 47 -2.86 13.17 8.25
CA ALA A 47 -2.79 12.24 9.38
C ALA A 47 -2.97 12.98 10.70
N SER A 48 -3.82 12.43 11.56
CA SER A 48 -4.21 13.01 12.85
C SER A 48 -4.21 11.97 13.97
N SER A 49 -4.50 10.71 13.63
CA SER A 49 -4.56 9.60 14.58
C SER A 49 -3.30 8.73 14.51
N ARG A 50 -3.10 7.91 15.55
CA ARG A 50 -2.00 6.95 15.59
C ARG A 50 -2.01 6.01 14.38
N TRP A 51 -3.17 5.49 14.01
CA TRP A 51 -3.29 4.55 12.89
C TRP A 51 -2.89 5.19 11.56
N GLU A 52 -3.28 6.44 11.32
CA GLU A 52 -2.96 7.18 10.09
C GLU A 52 -1.44 7.41 9.98
N HIS A 53 -0.77 7.78 11.07
CA HIS A 53 0.68 7.91 11.09
C HIS A 53 1.41 6.56 10.88
N GLU A 54 0.89 5.48 11.44
CA GLU A 54 1.45 4.15 11.23
C GLU A 54 1.27 3.66 9.78
N LEU A 55 0.16 4.00 9.14
CA LEU A 55 -0.01 3.76 7.71
C LEU A 55 1.06 4.49 6.90
N VAL A 56 1.31 5.77 7.19
CA VAL A 56 2.36 6.56 6.52
C VAL A 56 3.72 5.89 6.68
N ARG A 57 4.11 5.54 7.91
CA ARG A 57 5.38 4.85 8.19
C ARG A 57 5.48 3.52 7.46
N TRP A 58 4.39 2.76 7.41
CA TRP A 58 4.37 1.51 6.68
C TRP A 58 4.57 1.70 5.17
N LEU A 59 3.95 2.71 4.56
CA LEU A 59 4.13 3.02 3.15
C LEU A 59 5.58 3.43 2.84
N GLU A 60 6.20 4.23 3.71
CA GLU A 60 7.61 4.63 3.59
C GLU A 60 8.57 3.45 3.74
N ASP A 61 8.34 2.59 4.74
CA ASP A 61 9.11 1.35 4.96
C ASP A 61 8.94 0.36 3.80
N ARG A 62 7.74 0.26 3.21
CA ARG A 62 7.54 -0.53 1.99
C ARG A 62 8.31 0.06 0.83
N ALA A 63 8.26 1.38 0.64
CA ALA A 63 8.96 2.05 -0.46
C ALA A 63 10.48 1.92 -0.38
N SER A 64 11.07 1.86 0.82
CA SER A 64 12.52 1.72 1.00
C SER A 64 13.03 0.31 0.66
N ARG A 65 12.17 -0.71 0.72
CA ARG A 65 12.52 -2.13 0.48
C ARG A 65 12.28 -2.62 -0.94
N VAL A 66 11.73 -1.78 -1.82
CA VAL A 66 11.37 -2.17 -3.21
C VAL A 66 12.60 -2.56 -4.04
N ASP A 67 13.75 -1.93 -3.80
CA ASP A 67 14.96 -2.17 -4.61
C ASP A 67 15.69 -3.48 -4.24
N ASP A 68 15.32 -4.11 -3.13
CA ASP A 68 16.01 -5.27 -2.57
C ASP A 68 15.48 -6.63 -3.09
N ALA A 69 14.25 -6.69 -3.64
CA ALA A 69 13.64 -7.93 -4.14
C ALA A 69 12.40 -7.70 -5.02
N THR A 70 11.98 -8.74 -5.75
CA THR A 70 10.58 -8.84 -6.21
C THR A 70 9.68 -9.04 -4.98
N GLY A 71 8.77 -8.10 -4.75
CA GLY A 71 7.92 -8.09 -3.57
C GLY A 71 6.43 -8.11 -3.90
N VAL A 72 5.64 -8.60 -2.94
CA VAL A 72 4.18 -8.50 -2.97
C VAL A 72 3.74 -7.54 -1.86
N THR A 73 2.79 -6.68 -2.18
CA THR A 73 2.08 -5.80 -1.23
C THR A 73 0.60 -6.08 -1.37
N ASP A 74 0.10 -6.96 -0.50
CA ASP A 74 -1.31 -7.32 -0.50
C ASP A 74 -2.12 -6.33 0.35
N VAL A 75 -3.33 -5.99 -0.10
CA VAL A 75 -4.23 -5.07 0.61
C VAL A 75 -4.51 -5.51 2.06
N SER A 76 -4.52 -6.81 2.35
CA SER A 76 -4.71 -7.32 3.71
C SER A 76 -3.56 -7.05 4.68
N GLU A 77 -2.38 -6.68 4.17
CA GLU A 77 -1.23 -6.30 5.01
C GLU A 77 -1.38 -4.91 5.62
N ILE A 78 -2.30 -4.11 5.09
CA ILE A 78 -2.70 -2.86 5.72
C ILE A 78 -3.37 -3.20 7.05
N ALA A 79 -3.10 -2.34 8.02
CA ALA A 79 -3.47 -2.35 9.41
C ALA A 79 -4.99 -2.30 9.72
N TRP A 80 -5.84 -2.97 8.96
CA TRP A 80 -7.29 -2.81 9.10
C TRP A 80 -7.80 -3.23 10.48
N SER A 81 -8.83 -2.52 10.93
CA SER A 81 -9.63 -2.86 12.10
C SER A 81 -11.09 -3.07 11.66
N PRO A 82 -11.78 -4.14 12.10
CA PRO A 82 -13.18 -4.36 11.70
C PRO A 82 -14.11 -3.21 12.08
N GLU A 83 -13.85 -2.58 13.24
CA GLU A 83 -14.63 -1.46 13.78
C GLU A 83 -14.49 -0.20 12.92
N TYR A 84 -13.27 0.17 12.54
CA TYR A 84 -12.99 1.42 11.82
C TYR A 84 -12.70 1.22 10.32
N PHE A 85 -12.98 0.04 9.77
CA PHE A 85 -12.59 -0.34 8.40
C PHE A 85 -12.98 0.71 7.37
N ASP A 86 -14.22 1.17 7.36
CA ASP A 86 -14.69 2.11 6.35
C ASP A 86 -13.98 3.46 6.44
N ARG A 87 -13.75 3.97 7.66
CA ARG A 87 -12.99 5.21 7.88
C ARG A 87 -11.55 5.05 7.41
N GLN A 88 -10.91 3.94 7.76
CA GLN A 88 -9.54 3.62 7.37
C GLN A 88 -9.42 3.50 5.85
N ARG A 89 -10.36 2.78 5.21
CA ARG A 89 -10.42 2.61 3.76
C ARG A 89 -10.59 3.95 3.06
N HIS A 90 -11.52 4.79 3.53
CA HIS A 90 -11.71 6.13 2.98
C HIS A 90 -10.43 6.96 3.05
N PHE A 91 -9.75 6.95 4.20
CA PHE A 91 -8.50 7.68 4.40
C PHE A 91 -7.42 7.27 3.38
N VAL A 92 -7.24 5.96 3.16
CA VAL A 92 -6.26 5.47 2.17
C VAL A 92 -6.65 5.85 0.75
N LEU A 93 -7.93 5.68 0.39
CA LEU A 93 -8.43 6.03 -0.95
C LEU A 93 -8.28 7.52 -1.24
N ASP A 94 -8.58 8.39 -0.27
CA ASP A 94 -8.40 9.83 -0.40
C ASP A 94 -6.93 10.22 -0.57
N ALA A 95 -6.03 9.57 0.18
CA ALA A 95 -4.59 9.78 0.02
C ALA A 95 -4.10 9.38 -1.38
N ILE A 96 -4.56 8.24 -1.91
CA ILE A 96 -4.24 7.80 -3.26
C ILE A 96 -4.81 8.75 -4.31
N ALA A 97 -6.05 9.23 -4.12
CA ALA A 97 -6.67 10.19 -5.04
C ALA A 97 -5.89 11.52 -5.10
N ARG A 98 -5.48 12.05 -3.94
CA ARG A 98 -4.62 13.26 -3.87
C ARG A 98 -3.27 13.02 -4.54
N ALA A 99 -2.63 11.88 -4.28
CA ALA A 99 -1.37 11.51 -4.93
C ALA A 99 -1.52 11.40 -6.46
N ALA A 100 -2.63 10.82 -6.95
CA ALA A 100 -2.89 10.64 -8.36
C ALA A 100 -3.06 11.99 -9.10
N GLY A 101 -3.61 13.01 -8.44
CA GLY A 101 -3.81 14.34 -9.04
C GLY A 101 -2.53 15.05 -9.50
N GLY A 102 -1.38 14.73 -8.90
CA GLY A 102 -0.08 15.33 -9.24
C GLY A 102 0.96 14.35 -9.81
N SER A 103 0.59 13.09 -10.06
CA SER A 103 1.53 12.02 -10.43
C SER A 103 1.50 11.68 -11.91
N SER A 104 2.69 11.48 -12.50
CA SER A 104 2.84 10.85 -13.83
C SER A 104 2.39 9.39 -13.87
N HIS A 105 2.14 8.77 -12.71
CA HIS A 105 1.67 7.39 -12.55
C HIS A 105 0.22 7.30 -12.06
N SER A 106 -0.60 8.34 -12.30
CA SER A 106 -2.00 8.42 -11.87
C SER A 106 -2.83 7.17 -12.19
N ARG A 107 -2.70 6.61 -13.40
CA ARG A 107 -3.41 5.38 -13.81
C ARG A 107 -3.10 4.19 -12.90
N VAL A 108 -1.84 4.04 -12.50
CA VAL A 108 -1.39 2.93 -11.64
C VAL A 108 -1.91 3.11 -10.22
N LEU A 109 -1.80 4.34 -9.68
CA LEU A 109 -2.38 4.71 -8.37
C LEU A 109 -3.88 4.41 -8.32
N LEU A 110 -4.64 4.79 -9.34
CA LEU A 110 -6.08 4.52 -9.41
C LEU A 110 -6.41 3.02 -9.54
N ARG A 111 -5.57 2.23 -10.22
CA ARG A 111 -5.73 0.77 -10.23
C ARG A 111 -5.49 0.17 -8.86
N TRP A 112 -4.48 0.64 -8.13
CA TRP A 112 -4.27 0.19 -6.75
C TRP A 112 -5.43 0.61 -5.83
N ALA A 113 -5.97 1.81 -5.99
CA ALA A 113 -7.18 2.26 -5.29
C ALA A 113 -8.38 1.34 -5.55
N GLN A 114 -8.56 0.83 -6.78
CA GLN A 114 -9.61 -0.14 -7.08
C GLN A 114 -9.45 -1.44 -6.29
N LEU A 115 -8.22 -1.94 -6.12
CA LEU A 115 -7.94 -3.12 -5.29
C LEU A 115 -8.35 -2.88 -3.84
N ILE A 116 -8.04 -1.72 -3.28
CA ILE A 116 -8.37 -1.33 -1.91
C ILE A 116 -9.89 -1.12 -1.74
N ALA A 117 -10.53 -0.42 -2.67
CA ALA A 117 -11.95 -0.13 -2.63
C ALA A 117 -12.79 -1.41 -2.62
N ALA A 118 -12.38 -2.41 -3.40
CA ALA A 118 -13.04 -3.69 -3.50
C ALA A 118 -12.73 -4.64 -2.31
N HIS A 119 -11.85 -4.28 -1.37
CA HIS A 119 -11.54 -5.15 -0.24
C HIS A 119 -12.77 -5.39 0.66
N PRO A 120 -13.18 -6.65 0.86
CA PRO A 120 -14.40 -6.94 1.60
C PRO A 120 -14.20 -6.73 3.10
N ARG A 121 -15.07 -5.93 3.71
CA ARG A 121 -15.06 -5.65 5.16
C ARG A 121 -15.07 -6.93 5.99
N ASP A 122 -15.87 -7.91 5.59
CA ASP A 122 -16.04 -9.17 6.32
C ASP A 122 -14.79 -10.06 6.31
N SER A 123 -13.81 -9.75 5.47
CA SER A 123 -12.52 -10.44 5.43
C SER A 123 -11.47 -9.86 6.38
N VAL A 124 -11.78 -8.71 6.99
CA VAL A 124 -10.93 -8.02 7.94
C VAL A 124 -11.01 -8.73 9.28
N GLN A 125 -9.88 -9.26 9.71
CA GLN A 125 -9.62 -9.56 11.10
C GLN A 125 -8.82 -8.39 11.68
N PHE A 126 -8.74 -8.23 13.01
CA PHE A 126 -7.74 -7.32 13.59
C PHE A 126 -6.41 -7.60 12.90
N GLY A 127 -5.89 -6.61 12.18
CA GLY A 127 -4.73 -6.83 11.31
C GLY A 127 -3.63 -7.53 12.10
N ARG A 128 -3.01 -8.56 11.52
CA ARG A 128 -2.02 -9.42 12.22
C ARG A 128 -0.85 -8.62 12.84
N ARG A 129 -0.65 -7.38 12.37
CA ARG A 129 0.32 -6.41 12.90
C ARG A 129 -0.10 -5.68 14.18
N TRP A 130 -1.35 -5.82 14.63
CA TRP A 130 -1.95 -4.98 15.65
C TRP A 130 -2.74 -5.78 16.68
N VAL A 131 -2.10 -6.80 17.26
CA VAL A 131 -2.43 -7.18 18.63
C VAL A 131 -1.76 -6.14 19.53
N TRP A 132 -2.51 -5.11 19.89
CA TRP A 132 -2.06 -4.16 20.90
C TRP A 132 -2.19 -4.83 22.27
N GLN A 133 -1.08 -5.07 22.95
CA GLN A 133 -1.16 -5.45 24.36
C GLN A 133 -1.85 -4.31 25.13
N PRO A 134 -2.81 -4.60 26.02
CA PRO A 134 -3.34 -3.59 26.93
C PRO A 134 -2.17 -3.04 27.74
N SER A 135 -2.07 -1.71 27.84
CA SER A 135 -1.20 -1.08 28.82
C SER A 135 -1.66 -1.55 30.19
N VAL A 136 -0.83 -2.38 30.85
CA VAL A 136 -0.99 -2.73 32.27
C VAL A 136 -0.53 -1.56 33.12
#